data_AF-A0A9D4P889-F1
#
_entry.id   AF-A0A9D4P889-F1
#
_cell.length_a   1.000
_cell.length_b   1.000
_cell.length_c   1.000
_cell.angle_alpha   90.00
_cell.angle_beta   90.00
_cell.angle_gamma   90.00
#
_symmetry.space_group_name_H-M   'P 1'
#
loop_
_entity.id
_entity.type
_entity.pdbx_description
1 polymer ?
#
loop_
_entity_poly.entity_id
_entity_poly.type
_entity_poly.pdbx_seq_one_letter_code
_entity_poly.pdbx_strand_id
1 'polypeptide(L)'
;MDSSMFEPNSNEFTSKWPYVAGLFALTAIFLSLFEIFKHMQYYNKPYLQKYIVRILWMVPIYALNSWLAMFFPQTSIYMDTLRECYEAFVIYSFMKYLFNFLQNDVDEYEILVDCKPSIPNNFPFCLLPPLPGGRRFIQLVRHAMIQYIVLRPITTFLALIFQIFGVYGEGHFSLNNGYIYLLIINNFSQMVAMYFLIMFYQNYKRELTPMRPLGKFLSIKAVIFFSFFQGVILTILIYLGIITKSFIPSTPDISTNEMSRNLQDFIICFEMLIAAIAHIFVFSHKPFIDEQRRSNPMFYSFSRIVDMTDERTDVADHFRQIGNRMKNIWTSSQQQSNYTNIENSITAPLIPMQSILEYNGGIVIAMKGKNCVAIAADRCLTVQMRNISMDFQKIFQVDPHIYIGLPGLATDTKTVSQRLKFRVNLYELRENRRIRPKTFSSMVSNLLYERRFGPYFVEPIIAGIDIKTGQPYVSSMDVIGCTTEPEDFVVSGTCAEQAFGMCETLWKPDMEPDDLFETISQSLMSAFDRNASSGFGGIVYIIEKDKVTVKALKTRMD
;
A
#
# COMPACT_ATOMS: atom_id res chain seq x y z
N MET A 1 13.43 7.59 -62.22
CA MET A 1 14.89 7.59 -62.01
C MET A 1 15.25 9.01 -61.67
N ASP A 2 15.27 9.35 -60.39
CA ASP A 2 15.88 10.58 -59.88
C ASP A 2 16.52 10.22 -58.55
N SER A 3 17.80 9.88 -58.63
CA SER A 3 18.67 9.47 -57.53
C SER A 3 19.43 10.69 -57.00
N SER A 4 18.73 11.56 -56.27
CA SER A 4 19.34 12.74 -55.65
C SER A 4 18.83 13.01 -54.23
N MET A 5 18.55 11.95 -53.46
CA MET A 5 18.55 11.99 -52.00
C MET A 5 19.75 11.17 -51.54
N PHE A 6 20.48 11.65 -50.54
CA PHE A 6 21.71 11.07 -49.95
C PHE A 6 23.03 11.53 -50.57
N GLU A 7 23.38 12.80 -50.38
CA GLU A 7 24.78 13.19 -50.17
C GLU A 7 24.91 13.99 -48.86
N PRO A 8 25.67 13.51 -47.86
CA PRO A 8 26.01 14.30 -46.69
C PRO A 8 27.21 15.20 -47.02
N ASN A 9 27.01 16.51 -47.03
CA ASN A 9 28.07 17.51 -47.21
C ASN A 9 29.14 17.39 -46.12
N SER A 10 30.38 17.18 -46.56
CA SER A 10 31.58 17.02 -45.75
C SER A 10 32.19 18.36 -45.34
N ASN A 11 32.11 18.70 -44.05
CA ASN A 11 33.03 19.62 -43.38
C ASN A 11 33.96 18.81 -42.45
N GLU A 12 35.26 18.89 -42.69
CA GLU A 12 36.27 17.89 -42.30
C GLU A 12 36.60 17.81 -40.79
N PHE A 13 36.14 18.75 -39.97
CA PHE A 13 36.40 18.77 -38.51
C PHE A 13 35.19 18.37 -37.65
N THR A 14 33.97 18.41 -38.21
CA THR A 14 32.72 17.94 -37.60
C THR A 14 32.37 16.49 -37.98
N SER A 15 33.05 15.89 -38.97
CA SER A 15 32.63 14.59 -39.53
C SER A 15 32.94 13.36 -38.66
N LYS A 16 33.93 13.43 -37.75
CA LYS A 16 34.36 12.27 -36.95
C LYS A 16 33.60 12.09 -35.62
N TRP A 17 32.92 13.13 -35.14
CA TRP A 17 32.26 13.14 -33.83
C TRP A 17 31.15 12.09 -33.70
N PRO A 18 30.26 11.89 -34.70
CA PRO A 18 29.22 10.87 -34.61
C PRO A 18 29.78 9.43 -34.56
N TYR A 19 30.94 9.19 -35.20
CA TYR A 19 31.59 7.87 -35.18
C TYR A 19 32.24 7.57 -33.83
N VAL A 20 32.90 8.57 -33.23
CA VAL A 20 33.50 8.44 -31.89
C VAL A 20 32.38 8.32 -30.83
N ALA A 21 31.33 9.13 -30.92
CA ALA A 21 30.14 9.00 -30.08
C ALA A 21 29.50 7.60 -30.22
N GLY A 22 29.41 7.09 -31.44
CA GLY A 22 28.91 5.74 -31.73
C GLY A 22 29.72 4.65 -31.05
N LEU A 23 31.06 4.76 -31.01
CA LEU A 23 31.90 3.80 -30.28
C LEU A 23 31.58 3.80 -28.78
N PHE A 24 31.44 4.98 -28.16
CA PHE A 24 31.05 5.08 -26.75
C PHE A 24 29.63 4.56 -26.50
N ALA A 25 28.67 4.93 -27.34
CA ALA A 25 27.28 4.49 -27.26
C ALA A 25 27.14 2.97 -27.40
N LEU A 26 27.79 2.36 -28.40
CA LEU A 26 27.77 0.91 -28.63
C LEU A 26 28.43 0.16 -27.46
N THR A 27 29.54 0.69 -26.93
CA THR A 27 30.19 0.09 -25.76
C THR A 27 29.29 0.17 -24.53
N ALA A 28 28.63 1.31 -24.28
CA ALA A 28 27.67 1.48 -23.18
C ALA A 28 26.47 0.53 -23.32
N ILE A 29 25.91 0.41 -24.53
CA ILE A 29 24.82 -0.52 -24.85
C ILE A 29 25.26 -1.95 -24.58
N PHE A 30 26.44 -2.36 -25.05
CA PHE A 30 26.97 -3.71 -24.83
C PHE A 30 27.12 -4.03 -23.33
N LEU A 31 27.70 -3.13 -22.55
CA LEU A 31 27.87 -3.31 -21.11
C LEU A 31 26.53 -3.41 -20.37
N SER A 32 25.56 -2.55 -20.71
CA SER A 32 24.22 -2.61 -20.10
C SER A 32 23.47 -3.90 -20.48
N LEU A 33 23.50 -4.28 -21.77
CA LEU A 33 22.90 -5.53 -22.22
C LEU A 33 23.54 -6.75 -21.55
N PHE A 34 24.86 -6.76 -21.38
CA PHE A 34 25.56 -7.83 -20.67
C PHE A 34 25.05 -7.99 -19.22
N GLU A 35 24.89 -6.89 -18.48
CA GLU A 35 24.36 -6.94 -17.12
C GLU A 35 22.88 -7.38 -17.10
N ILE A 36 22.06 -6.92 -18.06
CA ILE A 36 20.67 -7.37 -18.23
C ILE A 36 20.63 -8.89 -18.49
N PHE A 37 21.50 -9.41 -19.35
CA PHE A 37 21.60 -10.84 -19.62
C PHE A 37 21.97 -11.64 -18.36
N LYS A 38 22.87 -11.12 -17.53
CA LYS A 38 23.22 -11.75 -16.26
C LYS A 38 22.06 -11.78 -15.28
N HIS A 39 21.27 -10.71 -15.16
CA HIS A 39 20.04 -10.69 -14.35
C HIS A 39 18.98 -11.67 -14.88
N MET A 40 18.88 -11.85 -16.20
CA MET A 40 17.97 -12.81 -16.83
C MET A 40 18.39 -14.26 -16.60
N GLN A 41 19.69 -14.53 -16.62
CA GLN A 41 20.26 -15.86 -16.37
C GLN A 41 20.06 -16.29 -14.91
N TYR A 42 20.30 -15.38 -13.95
CA TYR A 42 20.18 -15.62 -12.51
C TYR A 42 18.91 -14.98 -11.93
N TYR A 43 17.76 -15.24 -12.55
CA TYR A 43 16.48 -14.63 -12.21
C TYR A 43 15.79 -15.35 -11.03
N ASN A 44 16.36 -15.21 -9.83
CA ASN A 44 15.91 -15.90 -8.61
C ASN A 44 14.92 -15.11 -7.76
N LYS A 45 15.02 -13.78 -7.73
CA LYS A 45 14.11 -12.87 -7.01
C LYS A 45 13.34 -11.99 -8.01
N PRO A 46 12.28 -12.52 -8.65
CA PRO A 46 11.60 -11.84 -9.76
C PRO A 46 10.99 -10.50 -9.35
N TYR A 47 10.48 -10.41 -8.12
CA TYR A 47 9.87 -9.20 -7.55
C TYR A 47 10.85 -8.02 -7.38
N LEU A 48 12.17 -8.26 -7.34
CA LEU A 48 13.19 -7.20 -7.29
C LEU A 48 13.87 -7.01 -8.65
N GLN A 49 14.31 -8.10 -9.27
CA GLN A 49 15.13 -8.06 -10.47
C GLN A 49 14.42 -7.45 -11.67
N LYS A 50 13.08 -7.59 -11.78
CA LYS A 50 12.32 -6.94 -12.85
C LYS A 50 12.48 -5.42 -12.86
N TYR A 51 12.50 -4.79 -11.69
CA TYR A 51 12.66 -3.34 -11.58
C TYR A 51 14.10 -2.90 -11.81
N ILE A 52 15.07 -3.71 -11.41
CA ILE A 52 16.49 -3.46 -11.72
C ILE A 52 16.69 -3.43 -13.23
N VAL A 53 16.21 -4.45 -13.95
CA VAL A 53 16.36 -4.52 -15.42
C VAL A 53 15.70 -3.33 -16.11
N ARG A 54 14.54 -2.89 -15.64
CA ARG A 54 13.88 -1.66 -16.14
C ARG A 54 14.71 -0.41 -15.91
N ILE A 55 15.45 -0.30 -14.81
CA ILE A 55 16.38 0.82 -14.59
C ILE A 55 17.58 0.73 -15.55
N LEU A 56 18.12 -0.48 -15.79
CA LEU A 56 19.30 -0.68 -16.65
C LEU A 56 19.07 -0.28 -18.12
N TRP A 57 17.83 -0.44 -18.60
CA TRP A 57 17.41 -0.03 -19.95
C TRP A 57 17.50 1.48 -20.22
N MET A 58 17.62 2.30 -19.18
CA MET A 58 17.82 3.74 -19.31
C MET A 58 19.08 4.07 -20.13
N VAL A 59 20.19 3.38 -19.86
CA VAL A 59 21.48 3.66 -20.53
C VAL A 59 21.41 3.38 -22.04
N PRO A 60 20.93 2.22 -22.52
CA PRO A 60 20.75 1.98 -23.95
C PRO A 60 19.83 2.99 -24.64
N ILE A 61 18.73 3.39 -23.99
CA ILE A 61 17.77 4.34 -24.57
C ILE A 61 18.42 5.73 -24.74
N TYR A 62 19.15 6.21 -23.74
CA TYR A 62 19.82 7.50 -23.81
C TYR A 62 21.00 7.48 -24.79
N ALA A 63 21.81 6.43 -24.78
CA ALA A 63 22.96 6.28 -25.68
C ALA A 63 22.51 6.20 -27.15
N LEU A 64 21.47 5.41 -27.44
CA LEU A 64 20.94 5.27 -28.79
C LEU A 64 20.25 6.56 -29.26
N ASN A 65 19.46 7.21 -28.40
CA ASN A 65 18.81 8.47 -28.76
C ASN A 65 19.85 9.55 -29.10
N SER A 66 20.79 9.84 -28.19
CA SER A 66 21.80 10.89 -28.46
C SER A 66 22.67 10.57 -29.66
N TRP A 67 22.99 9.30 -29.91
CA TRP A 67 23.73 8.92 -31.12
C TRP A 67 22.92 9.14 -32.40
N LEU A 68 21.63 8.79 -32.42
CA LEU A 68 20.74 9.00 -33.57
C LEU A 68 20.41 10.48 -33.80
N ALA A 69 20.29 11.28 -32.73
CA ALA A 69 20.00 12.71 -32.80
C ALA A 69 21.08 13.48 -33.57
N MET A 70 22.35 13.03 -33.51
CA MET A 70 23.47 13.60 -34.26
C MET A 70 23.37 13.36 -35.79
N PHE A 71 22.65 12.33 -36.24
CA PHE A 71 22.45 12.05 -37.67
C PHE A 71 21.13 12.63 -38.19
N PHE A 72 20.09 12.64 -37.35
CA PHE A 72 18.74 13.02 -37.75
C PHE A 72 18.15 14.07 -36.79
N PRO A 73 18.59 15.34 -36.86
CA PRO A 73 18.15 16.40 -35.96
C PRO A 73 16.63 16.62 -35.96
N GLN A 74 15.97 16.40 -37.11
CA GLN A 74 14.52 16.51 -37.25
C GLN A 74 13.73 15.48 -36.42
N THR A 75 14.34 14.34 -36.10
CA THR A 75 13.72 13.28 -35.29
C THR A 75 14.02 13.41 -33.79
N SER A 76 14.96 14.29 -33.41
CA SER A 76 15.41 14.49 -32.02
C SER A 76 14.24 14.80 -31.09
N ILE A 77 13.33 15.68 -31.49
CA ILE A 77 12.18 16.11 -30.66
C ILE A 77 11.36 14.90 -30.22
N TYR A 78 11.07 13.97 -31.14
CA TYR A 78 10.30 12.77 -30.82
C TYR A 78 11.08 11.84 -29.88
N MET A 79 12.37 11.64 -30.13
CA MET A 79 13.18 10.75 -29.31
C MET A 79 13.46 11.33 -27.91
N ASP A 80 13.52 12.66 -27.78
CA ASP A 80 13.66 13.35 -26.51
C ASP A 80 12.39 13.20 -25.67
N THR A 81 11.19 13.31 -26.26
CA THR A 81 9.94 13.03 -25.53
C THR A 81 9.86 11.58 -25.01
N LEU A 82 10.40 10.61 -25.76
CA LEU A 82 10.47 9.22 -25.33
C LEU A 82 11.44 9.04 -24.14
N ARG A 83 12.60 9.70 -24.20
CA ARG A 83 13.59 9.73 -23.11
C ARG A 83 12.96 10.30 -21.83
N GLU A 84 12.26 11.42 -21.96
CA GLU A 84 11.58 12.10 -20.86
C GLU A 84 10.45 11.26 -20.22
N CYS A 85 9.71 10.49 -21.02
CA CYS A 85 8.72 9.53 -20.51
C CYS A 85 9.39 8.37 -19.77
N TYR A 86 10.50 7.88 -20.32
CA TYR A 86 11.24 6.78 -19.73
C TYR A 86 11.85 7.15 -18.38
N GLU A 87 12.32 8.39 -18.24
CA GLU A 87 12.80 8.93 -16.96
C GLU A 87 11.77 8.76 -15.83
N ALA A 88 10.52 9.15 -16.09
CA ALA A 88 9.44 8.99 -15.10
C ALA A 88 9.19 7.52 -14.74
N PHE A 89 9.28 6.63 -15.73
CA PHE A 89 9.15 5.20 -15.53
C PHE A 89 10.31 4.59 -14.71
N VAL A 90 11.53 5.08 -14.89
CA VAL A 90 12.72 4.65 -14.13
C VAL A 90 12.58 5.02 -12.66
N ILE A 91 12.16 6.26 -12.35
CA ILE A 91 11.98 6.72 -10.96
C ILE A 91 10.88 5.90 -10.26
N TYR A 92 9.78 5.58 -10.96
CA TYR A 92 8.78 4.67 -10.44
C TYR A 92 9.30 3.25 -10.21
N SER A 93 10.05 2.71 -11.17
CA SER A 93 10.65 1.38 -11.05
C SER A 93 11.57 1.33 -9.83
N PHE A 94 12.31 2.40 -9.55
CA PHE A 94 13.12 2.53 -8.34
C PHE A 94 12.27 2.58 -7.07
N MET A 95 11.17 3.33 -7.05
CA MET A 95 10.23 3.34 -5.92
C MET A 95 9.65 1.94 -5.67
N LYS A 96 9.22 1.23 -6.71
CA LYS A 96 8.71 -0.15 -6.61
C LYS A 96 9.78 -1.12 -6.14
N TYR A 97 11.01 -0.95 -6.58
CA TYR A 97 12.14 -1.74 -6.11
C TYR A 97 12.31 -1.59 -4.58
N LEU A 98 12.24 -0.37 -4.05
CA LEU A 98 12.31 -0.14 -2.60
C LEU A 98 11.10 -0.71 -1.85
N PHE A 99 9.88 -0.52 -2.38
CA PHE A 99 8.67 -1.06 -1.75
C PHE A 99 8.66 -2.59 -1.70
N ASN A 100 9.00 -3.25 -2.80
CA ASN A 100 9.00 -4.70 -2.86
C ASN A 100 10.10 -5.32 -1.99
N PHE A 101 11.22 -4.63 -1.79
CA PHE A 101 12.20 -5.06 -0.79
C PHE A 101 11.63 -4.95 0.62
N LEU A 102 11.06 -3.79 0.96
CA LEU A 102 10.49 -3.55 2.29
C LEU A 102 9.34 -4.53 2.61
N GLN A 103 8.54 -4.92 1.60
CA GLN A 103 7.40 -5.81 1.79
C GLN A 103 7.78 -7.29 1.90
N ASN A 104 8.80 -7.75 1.16
CA ASN A 104 9.09 -9.19 1.02
C ASN A 104 10.38 -9.64 1.73
N ASP A 105 11.35 -8.74 1.93
CA ASP A 105 12.65 -9.07 2.52
C ASP A 105 12.81 -8.51 3.95
N VAL A 106 11.84 -7.76 4.48
CA VAL A 106 11.83 -7.28 5.87
C VAL A 106 10.73 -7.99 6.66
N ASP A 107 11.15 -8.65 7.74
CA ASP A 107 10.24 -9.36 8.65
C ASP A 107 9.26 -8.40 9.33
N GLU A 108 8.04 -8.87 9.56
CA GLU A 108 6.99 -8.10 10.26
C GLU A 108 6.66 -6.74 9.60
N TYR A 109 6.79 -6.62 8.28
CA TYR A 109 6.51 -5.41 7.51
C TYR A 109 5.22 -4.68 7.93
N GLU A 110 4.12 -5.41 8.12
CA GLU A 110 2.84 -4.79 8.51
C GLU A 110 2.90 -4.07 9.86
N ILE A 111 3.57 -4.69 10.84
CA ILE A 111 3.74 -4.14 12.19
C ILE A 111 4.69 -2.95 12.12
N LEU A 112 5.81 -3.09 11.40
CA LEU A 112 6.78 -2.02 11.19
C LEU A 112 6.09 -0.77 10.61
N VAL A 113 5.27 -0.94 9.58
CA VAL A 113 4.55 0.17 8.96
C VAL A 113 3.59 0.80 9.97
N ASP A 114 2.74 0.01 10.61
CA ASP A 114 1.71 0.52 11.53
C ASP A 114 2.31 1.23 12.77
N CYS A 115 3.53 0.87 13.18
CA CYS A 115 4.24 1.49 14.31
C CYS A 115 5.08 2.74 13.94
N LYS A 116 5.22 3.10 12.65
CA LYS A 116 6.03 4.28 12.26
C LYS A 116 5.30 5.60 12.59
N PRO A 117 5.93 6.51 13.36
CA PRO A 117 5.32 7.79 13.71
C PRO A 117 5.21 8.73 12.51
N SER A 118 4.43 9.81 12.68
CA SER A 118 4.41 10.92 11.72
C SER A 118 5.77 11.61 11.63
N ILE A 119 6.11 12.10 10.43
CA ILE A 119 7.41 12.70 10.14
C ILE A 119 7.22 14.19 9.85
N PRO A 120 8.03 15.08 10.44
CA PRO A 120 8.01 16.49 10.05
C PRO A 120 8.44 16.66 8.60
N ASN A 121 7.87 17.66 7.91
CA ASN A 121 8.27 17.97 6.54
C ASN A 121 9.65 18.62 6.51
N ASN A 122 10.50 18.16 5.59
CA ASN A 122 11.78 18.79 5.31
C ASN A 122 11.61 19.87 4.23
N PHE A 123 12.60 20.77 4.11
CA PHE A 123 12.63 21.78 3.05
C PHE A 123 12.48 21.11 1.65
N PRO A 124 11.64 21.62 0.72
CA PRO A 124 10.97 22.93 0.70
C PRO A 124 9.59 22.99 1.35
N PHE A 125 9.02 21.86 1.80
CA PHE A 125 7.65 21.79 2.33
C PHE A 125 7.55 21.91 3.85
N CYS A 126 8.56 22.50 4.50
CA CYS A 126 8.67 22.58 5.96
C CYS A 126 7.52 23.33 6.66
N LEU A 127 6.77 24.17 5.94
CA LEU A 127 5.62 24.92 6.45
C LEU A 127 4.30 24.13 6.46
N LEU A 128 4.27 22.94 5.85
CA LEU A 128 3.08 22.08 5.79
C LEU A 128 2.97 21.18 7.04
N PRO A 129 1.74 20.76 7.41
CA PRO A 129 1.53 19.86 8.55
C PRO A 129 2.30 18.53 8.37
N PRO A 130 2.76 17.91 9.47
CA PRO A 130 3.61 16.73 9.42
C PRO A 130 2.93 15.59 8.64
N LEU A 131 3.72 14.86 7.87
CA LEU A 131 3.22 13.75 7.07
C LEU A 131 2.68 12.65 7.99
N PRO A 132 1.48 12.11 7.71
CA PRO A 132 0.91 11.04 8.52
C PRO A 132 1.82 9.82 8.45
N GLY A 133 2.03 9.14 9.58
CA GLY A 133 2.75 7.86 9.63
C GLY A 133 1.94 6.69 9.08
N GLY A 134 2.48 5.48 9.20
CA GLY A 134 1.75 4.26 8.86
C GLY A 134 1.43 4.07 7.37
N ARG A 135 0.39 3.27 7.10
CA ARG A 135 -0.06 2.92 5.73
C ARG A 135 -0.47 4.13 4.90
N ARG A 136 -0.95 5.20 5.56
CA ARG A 136 -1.32 6.46 4.89
C ARG A 136 -0.11 7.13 4.25
N PHE A 137 1.05 7.10 4.91
CA PHE A 137 2.30 7.59 4.34
C PHE A 137 2.63 6.87 3.03
N ILE A 138 2.63 5.54 3.07
CA ILE A 138 2.96 4.68 1.93
C ILE A 138 2.00 4.95 0.77
N GLN A 139 0.70 5.10 1.06
CA GLN A 139 -0.28 5.47 0.05
C GLN A 139 0.04 6.85 -0.55
N LEU A 140 0.35 7.87 0.25
CA LEU A 140 0.70 9.21 -0.28
C LEU A 140 1.93 9.16 -1.18
N VAL A 141 2.98 8.45 -0.77
CA VAL A 141 4.19 8.25 -1.59
C VAL A 141 3.84 7.56 -2.91
N ARG A 142 3.02 6.50 -2.87
CA ARG A 142 2.54 5.80 -4.08
C ARG A 142 1.76 6.74 -5.00
N HIS A 143 0.87 7.57 -4.46
CA HIS A 143 0.07 8.51 -5.26
C HIS A 143 0.92 9.62 -5.87
N ALA A 144 1.87 10.19 -5.14
CA ALA A 144 2.78 11.21 -5.66
C ALA A 144 3.62 10.67 -6.83
N MET A 145 4.07 9.42 -6.73
CA MET A 145 4.83 8.77 -7.80
C MET A 145 3.96 8.45 -9.03
N ILE A 146 2.77 7.89 -8.85
CA ILE A 146 1.86 7.59 -9.97
C ILE A 146 1.42 8.86 -10.68
N GLN A 147 1.18 9.94 -9.95
CA GLN A 147 0.85 11.25 -10.50
C GLN A 147 1.90 11.71 -11.51
N TYR A 148 3.19 11.58 -11.19
CA TYR A 148 4.28 11.96 -12.09
C TYR A 148 4.38 11.07 -13.35
N ILE A 149 4.23 9.76 -13.20
CA ILE A 149 4.28 8.81 -14.34
C ILE A 149 3.14 9.05 -15.30
N VAL A 150 1.95 9.40 -14.81
CA VAL A 150 0.77 9.65 -15.64
C VAL A 150 0.87 11.03 -16.28
N LEU A 151 1.32 12.03 -15.54
CA LEU A 151 1.40 13.40 -16.03
C LEU A 151 2.43 13.54 -17.17
N ARG A 152 3.55 12.83 -17.12
CA ARG A 152 4.65 12.98 -18.10
C ARG A 152 4.27 12.56 -19.54
N PRO A 153 3.61 11.41 -19.79
CA PRO A 153 3.01 11.09 -21.09
C PRO A 153 1.92 12.07 -21.53
N ILE A 154 1.13 12.60 -20.59
CA ILE A 154 0.09 13.59 -20.92
C ILE A 154 0.73 14.90 -21.39
N THR A 155 1.74 15.39 -20.69
CA THR A 155 2.42 16.65 -21.05
C THR A 155 3.23 16.52 -22.34
N THR A 156 3.80 15.34 -22.63
CA THR A 156 4.44 15.07 -23.93
C THR A 156 3.43 15.00 -25.06
N PHE A 157 2.26 14.38 -24.87
CA PHE A 157 1.18 14.40 -25.87
C PHE A 157 0.66 15.83 -26.12
N LEU A 158 0.51 16.63 -25.06
CA LEU A 158 0.16 18.04 -25.19
C LEU A 158 1.25 18.86 -25.91
N ALA A 159 2.53 18.56 -25.66
CA ALA A 159 3.64 19.19 -26.39
C ALA A 159 3.54 18.92 -27.90
N LEU A 160 3.27 17.68 -28.30
CA LEU A 160 3.06 17.31 -29.70
C LEU A 160 1.87 18.04 -30.32
N ILE A 161 0.76 18.16 -29.59
CA ILE A 161 -0.40 18.93 -30.03
C ILE A 161 -0.03 20.40 -30.25
N PHE A 162 0.61 21.04 -29.28
CA PHE A 162 1.03 22.44 -29.40
C PHE A 162 2.02 22.65 -30.54
N GLN A 163 2.85 21.65 -30.84
CA GLN A 163 3.76 21.69 -31.97
C GLN A 163 3.02 21.64 -33.31
N ILE A 164 1.99 20.78 -33.44
CA ILE A 164 1.15 20.70 -34.64
C ILE A 164 0.41 22.03 -34.89
N PHE A 165 -0.04 22.70 -33.83
CA PHE A 165 -0.70 24.01 -33.94
C PHE A 165 0.26 25.20 -34.04
N GLY A 166 1.58 24.98 -33.95
CA GLY A 166 2.60 26.04 -34.04
C GLY A 166 2.67 26.96 -32.81
N VAL A 167 2.05 26.59 -31.68
CA VAL A 167 1.98 27.41 -30.44
C VAL A 167 2.95 26.90 -29.35
N TYR A 168 3.69 25.81 -29.60
CA TYR A 168 4.63 25.26 -28.62
C TYR A 168 5.78 26.22 -28.31
N GLY A 169 6.49 26.70 -29.35
CA GLY A 169 7.57 27.67 -29.24
C GLY A 169 8.74 27.18 -28.36
N GLU A 170 9.42 26.12 -28.80
CA GLU A 170 10.56 25.48 -28.09
C GLU A 170 11.66 26.51 -27.76
N GLY A 171 12.11 26.53 -26.50
CA GLY A 171 13.20 27.41 -26.04
C GLY A 171 12.85 28.89 -25.88
N HIS A 172 11.66 29.34 -26.31
CA HIS A 172 11.22 30.72 -26.16
C HIS A 172 10.46 30.92 -24.83
N PHE A 173 11.02 31.73 -23.94
CA PHE A 173 10.42 32.05 -22.63
C PHE A 173 9.33 33.14 -22.71
N SER A 174 8.37 33.03 -23.64
CA SER A 174 7.18 33.90 -23.68
C SER A 174 5.95 33.24 -23.03
N LEU A 175 5.15 34.03 -22.30
CA LEU A 175 3.89 33.55 -21.69
C LEU A 175 2.83 33.14 -22.74
N ASN A 176 3.02 33.47 -24.01
CA ASN A 176 2.10 33.07 -25.08
C ASN A 176 2.38 31.67 -25.62
N ASN A 177 3.53 31.07 -25.26
CA ASN A 177 3.97 29.78 -25.76
C ASN A 177 3.64 28.65 -24.78
N GLY A 178 3.17 27.52 -25.30
CA GLY A 178 2.83 26.34 -24.49
C GLY A 178 4.03 25.72 -23.76
N TYR A 179 5.25 25.95 -24.25
CA TYR A 179 6.49 25.40 -23.71
C TYR A 179 6.71 25.72 -22.22
N ILE A 180 6.55 26.97 -21.78
CA ILE A 180 6.78 27.36 -20.37
C ILE A 180 5.79 26.67 -19.43
N TYR A 181 4.52 26.59 -19.81
CA TYR A 181 3.50 25.97 -18.98
C TYR A 181 3.79 24.49 -18.76
N LEU A 182 4.12 23.77 -19.83
CA LEU A 182 4.49 22.35 -19.75
C LEU A 182 5.78 22.16 -18.96
N LEU A 183 6.76 23.06 -19.10
CA LEU A 183 8.00 23.04 -18.33
C LEU A 183 7.74 23.22 -16.83
N ILE A 184 6.91 24.20 -16.43
CA ILE A 184 6.56 24.44 -15.02
C ILE A 184 5.80 23.24 -14.43
N ILE A 185 4.79 22.75 -15.14
CA ILE A 185 3.98 21.61 -14.71
C ILE A 185 4.86 20.36 -14.51
N ASN A 186 5.76 20.08 -15.46
CA ASN A 186 6.66 18.94 -15.39
C ASN A 186 7.65 19.05 -14.22
N ASN A 187 8.29 20.20 -14.04
CA ASN A 187 9.24 20.42 -12.96
C ASN A 187 8.56 20.35 -11.58
N PHE A 188 7.37 20.93 -11.44
CA PHE A 188 6.61 20.87 -10.20
C PHE A 188 6.21 19.44 -9.84
N SER A 189 5.69 18.68 -10.81
CA SER A 189 5.32 17.28 -10.60
C SER A 189 6.52 16.40 -10.24
N GLN A 190 7.65 16.59 -10.93
CA GLN A 190 8.89 15.87 -10.63
C GLN A 190 9.40 16.22 -9.22
N MET A 191 9.33 17.49 -8.82
CA MET A 191 9.73 17.95 -7.49
C MET A 191 8.89 17.28 -6.39
N VAL A 192 7.57 17.21 -6.56
CA VAL A 192 6.66 16.53 -5.62
C VAL A 192 7.00 15.04 -5.52
N ALA A 193 7.13 14.35 -6.66
CA ALA A 193 7.46 12.92 -6.69
C ALA A 193 8.81 12.63 -6.00
N MET A 194 9.85 13.41 -6.31
CA MET A 194 11.17 13.25 -5.69
C MET A 194 11.18 13.59 -4.20
N TYR A 195 10.41 14.58 -3.77
CA TYR A 195 10.29 14.90 -2.35
C TYR A 195 9.73 13.71 -1.56
N PHE A 196 8.62 13.11 -2.01
CA PHE A 196 8.04 11.95 -1.34
C PHE A 196 8.94 10.71 -1.38
N LEU A 197 9.70 10.50 -2.45
CA LEU A 197 10.69 9.43 -2.53
C LEU A 197 11.84 9.63 -1.53
N ILE A 198 12.32 10.86 -1.36
CA ILE A 198 13.35 11.20 -0.36
C ILE A 198 12.81 11.02 1.05
N MET A 199 11.59 11.50 1.34
CA MET A 199 10.94 11.32 2.64
C MET A 199 10.74 9.83 2.95
N PHE A 200 10.38 9.03 1.95
CA PHE A 200 10.26 7.58 2.08
C PHE A 200 11.61 6.96 2.47
N TYR A 201 12.67 7.31 1.76
CA TYR A 201 14.02 6.82 2.07
C TYR A 201 14.47 7.23 3.49
N GLN A 202 14.22 8.48 3.90
CA GLN A 202 14.57 8.94 5.24
C GLN A 202 13.84 8.17 6.34
N ASN A 203 12.55 7.85 6.13
CA ASN A 203 11.74 7.10 7.08
C ASN A 203 12.20 5.66 7.27
N TYR A 204 12.61 5.01 6.16
CA TYR A 204 12.98 3.59 6.10
C TYR A 204 14.50 3.37 5.95
N LYS A 205 15.31 4.37 6.34
CA LYS A 205 16.77 4.33 6.13
C LYS A 205 17.43 3.11 6.80
N ARG A 206 16.99 2.76 8.01
CA ARG A 206 17.59 1.65 8.79
C ARG A 206 17.32 0.31 8.13
N GLU A 207 16.09 0.15 7.65
CA GLU A 207 15.54 -1.06 7.07
C GLU A 207 16.05 -1.26 5.63
N LEU A 208 16.27 -0.18 4.89
CA LEU A 208 16.82 -0.21 3.52
C LEU A 208 18.36 -0.27 3.47
N THR A 209 19.05 -0.20 4.60
CA THR A 209 20.53 -0.21 4.66
C THR A 209 21.17 -1.40 3.92
N PRO A 210 20.65 -2.64 3.99
CA PRO A 210 21.23 -3.79 3.30
C PRO A 210 21.36 -3.61 1.78
N MET A 211 20.49 -2.80 1.17
CA MET A 211 20.46 -2.57 -0.27
C MET A 211 21.35 -1.44 -0.79
N ARG A 212 21.98 -0.66 0.11
CA ARG A 212 22.75 0.57 -0.22
C ARG A 212 22.02 1.49 -1.22
N PRO A 213 20.80 1.95 -0.89
CA PRO A 213 19.90 2.65 -1.83
C PRO A 213 20.41 4.01 -2.30
N LEU A 214 21.24 4.71 -1.52
CA LEU A 214 21.77 6.02 -1.91
C LEU A 214 22.63 5.97 -3.17
N GLY A 215 23.50 4.96 -3.29
CA GLY A 215 24.31 4.78 -4.49
C GLY A 215 23.45 4.49 -5.72
N LYS A 216 22.40 3.68 -5.55
CA LYS A 216 21.41 3.35 -6.59
C LYS A 216 20.63 4.59 -7.04
N PHE A 217 20.13 5.37 -6.09
CA PHE A 217 19.41 6.61 -6.36
C PHE A 217 20.29 7.66 -7.04
N LEU A 218 21.50 7.87 -6.51
CA LEU A 218 22.44 8.83 -7.08
C LEU A 218 22.84 8.45 -8.50
N SER A 219 23.05 7.15 -8.78
CA SER A 219 23.37 6.68 -10.13
C SER A 219 22.26 7.00 -11.14
N ILE A 220 20.99 6.83 -10.76
CA ILE A 220 19.85 7.16 -11.62
C ILE A 220 19.75 8.68 -11.81
N LYS A 221 19.81 9.44 -10.71
CA LYS A 221 19.56 10.88 -10.74
C LYS A 221 20.73 11.67 -11.35
N ALA A 222 21.96 11.22 -11.15
CA ALA A 222 23.15 11.87 -11.72
C ALA A 222 23.10 11.90 -13.25
N VAL A 223 22.66 10.81 -13.88
CA VAL A 223 22.49 10.73 -15.34
C VAL A 223 21.52 11.81 -15.85
N ILE A 224 20.36 11.93 -15.18
CA ILE A 224 19.33 12.93 -15.53
C ILE A 224 19.84 14.34 -15.26
N PHE A 225 20.43 14.55 -14.08
CA PHE A 225 20.86 15.85 -13.60
C PHE A 225 22.00 16.43 -14.44
N PHE A 226 23.03 15.64 -14.76
CA PHE A 226 24.15 16.11 -15.56
C PHE A 226 23.73 16.43 -16.99
N SER A 227 22.90 15.59 -17.62
CA SER A 227 22.39 15.87 -18.97
C SER A 227 21.60 17.18 -19.08
N PHE A 228 20.82 17.54 -18.05
CA PHE A 228 20.10 18.81 -17.99
C PHE A 228 21.04 20.01 -17.78
N PHE A 229 21.92 19.94 -16.77
CA PHE A 229 22.82 21.05 -16.45
C PHE A 229 23.85 21.31 -17.54
N GLN A 230 24.26 20.29 -18.29
CA GLN A 230 25.09 20.46 -19.48
C GLN A 230 24.43 21.36 -20.52
N GLY A 231 23.15 21.14 -20.82
CA GLY A 231 22.42 21.98 -21.78
C GLY A 231 22.39 23.45 -21.33
N VAL A 232 22.17 23.69 -20.04
CA VAL A 232 22.18 25.06 -19.46
C VAL A 232 23.58 25.67 -19.51
N ILE A 233 24.61 24.93 -19.09
CA ILE A 233 26.00 25.39 -19.08
C ILE A 233 26.48 25.70 -20.50
N LEU A 234 26.18 24.85 -21.49
CA LEU A 234 26.48 25.07 -22.89
C LEU A 234 25.79 26.33 -23.42
N THR A 235 24.52 26.52 -23.09
CA THR A 235 23.76 27.73 -23.45
C THR A 235 24.39 29.00 -22.86
N ILE A 236 24.81 28.96 -21.59
CA ILE A 236 25.52 30.07 -20.93
C ILE A 236 26.89 30.32 -21.59
N LEU A 237 27.66 29.28 -21.89
CA LEU A 237 28.97 29.40 -22.53
C LEU A 237 28.90 29.98 -23.95
N ILE A 238 27.81 29.70 -24.67
CA ILE A 238 27.50 30.32 -25.97
C ILE A 238 27.12 31.78 -25.77
N TYR A 239 26.27 32.09 -24.79
CA TYR A 239 25.90 33.46 -24.44
C TYR A 239 27.12 34.33 -24.06
N LEU A 240 28.08 33.76 -23.34
CA LEU A 240 29.33 34.41 -22.95
C LEU A 240 30.37 34.48 -24.09
N GLY A 241 30.09 33.86 -25.25
CA GLY A 241 30.97 33.90 -26.43
C GLY A 241 32.28 33.12 -26.28
N ILE A 242 32.39 32.24 -25.28
CA ILE A 242 33.62 31.48 -24.97
C ILE A 242 33.81 30.34 -25.98
N ILE A 243 32.74 29.60 -26.29
CA ILE A 243 32.78 28.48 -27.25
C ILE A 243 32.88 29.00 -28.69
N THR A 244 32.28 30.16 -28.97
CA THR A 244 32.23 30.79 -30.29
C THR A 244 33.63 31.12 -30.86
N LYS A 245 34.65 31.31 -30.01
CA LYS A 245 36.02 31.67 -30.44
C LYS A 245 36.98 30.50 -30.61
N SER A 246 36.77 29.37 -29.91
CA SER A 246 37.68 28.21 -29.97
C SER A 246 37.21 27.09 -30.90
N PHE A 247 35.92 27.02 -31.23
CA PHE A 247 35.34 25.86 -31.93
C PHE A 247 34.61 26.19 -33.24
N ILE A 248 34.35 27.46 -33.55
CA ILE A 248 33.64 27.87 -34.78
C ILE A 248 34.64 28.40 -35.81
N PRO A 249 34.89 27.69 -36.93
CA PRO A 249 35.54 28.27 -38.09
C PRO A 249 34.63 29.36 -38.68
N SER A 250 35.22 30.48 -39.08
CA SER A 250 34.54 31.62 -39.72
C SER A 250 33.93 31.23 -41.07
N THR A 251 32.79 30.54 -41.08
CA THR A 251 31.93 30.35 -42.25
C THR A 251 30.46 30.55 -41.85
N PRO A 252 29.66 31.26 -42.65
CA PRO A 252 28.25 31.46 -42.36
C PRO A 252 27.49 30.14 -42.55
N ASP A 253 26.42 29.94 -41.79
CA ASP A 253 25.32 28.98 -42.00
C ASP A 253 25.21 27.73 -41.14
N ILE A 254 26.10 27.44 -40.17
CA ILE A 254 25.72 26.51 -39.09
C ILE A 254 25.14 27.33 -37.94
N SER A 255 23.84 27.18 -37.70
CA SER A 255 23.17 27.82 -36.58
C SER A 255 23.89 27.44 -35.29
N THR A 256 24.28 28.42 -34.48
CA THR A 256 24.99 28.23 -33.19
C THR A 256 24.27 27.23 -32.27
N ASN A 257 22.96 27.08 -32.44
CA ASN A 257 22.09 26.17 -31.70
C ASN A 257 22.28 24.69 -32.09
N GLU A 258 22.49 24.39 -33.37
CA GLU A 258 22.64 23.00 -33.84
C GLU A 258 23.98 22.39 -33.40
N MET A 259 25.05 23.19 -33.43
CA MET A 259 26.36 22.76 -32.93
C MET A 259 26.34 22.52 -31.41
N SER A 260 25.63 23.35 -30.66
CA SER A 260 25.41 23.18 -29.20
C SER A 260 24.74 21.84 -28.89
N ARG A 261 23.66 21.53 -29.63
CA ARG A 261 22.91 20.29 -29.48
C ARG A 261 23.78 19.06 -29.79
N ASN A 262 24.51 19.09 -30.90
CA ASN A 262 25.43 18.01 -31.27
C ASN A 262 26.56 17.79 -30.26
N LEU A 263 27.09 18.86 -29.67
CA LEU A 263 28.09 18.78 -28.60
C LEU A 263 27.49 18.18 -27.32
N GLN A 264 26.26 18.58 -26.95
CA GLN A 264 25.55 18.01 -25.82
C GLN A 264 25.31 16.51 -26.01
N ASP A 265 24.84 16.08 -27.19
CA ASP A 265 24.60 14.67 -27.50
C ASP A 265 25.88 13.82 -27.51
N PHE A 266 26.99 14.40 -27.97
CA PHE A 266 28.31 13.76 -27.87
C PHE A 266 28.71 13.52 -26.40
N ILE A 267 28.54 14.53 -25.54
CA ILE A 267 28.85 14.42 -24.11
C ILE A 267 27.97 13.36 -23.44
N ILE A 268 26.67 13.34 -23.76
CA ILE A 268 25.73 12.33 -23.23
C ILE A 268 26.18 10.91 -23.60
N CYS A 269 26.66 10.67 -24.83
CA CYS A 269 27.17 9.36 -25.23
C CYS A 269 28.35 8.90 -24.36
N PHE A 270 29.26 9.81 -24.01
CA PHE A 270 30.38 9.54 -23.10
C PHE A 270 29.90 9.28 -21.67
N GLU A 271 28.93 10.05 -21.17
CA GLU A 271 28.37 9.85 -19.83
C GLU A 271 27.62 8.52 -19.70
N MET A 272 26.93 8.09 -20.76
CA MET A 272 26.24 6.80 -20.77
C MET A 272 27.21 5.64 -20.60
N LEU A 273 28.46 5.77 -21.08
CA LEU A 273 29.50 4.76 -20.83
C LEU A 273 29.89 4.72 -19.35
N ILE A 274 30.13 5.88 -18.73
CA ILE A 274 30.43 5.97 -17.29
C ILE A 274 29.26 5.42 -16.46
N ALA A 275 28.03 5.76 -16.84
CA ALA A 275 26.82 5.27 -16.19
C ALA A 275 26.65 3.75 -16.34
N ALA A 276 26.97 3.17 -17.51
CA ALA A 276 26.97 1.73 -17.72
C ALA A 276 27.92 1.02 -16.75
N ILE A 277 29.14 1.55 -16.60
CA ILE A 277 30.14 1.02 -15.67
C ILE A 277 29.63 1.14 -14.22
N ALA A 278 29.08 2.30 -13.83
CA ALA A 278 28.50 2.51 -12.51
C ALA A 278 27.35 1.54 -12.22
N HIS A 279 26.48 1.29 -13.20
CA HIS A 279 25.34 0.36 -13.07
C HIS A 279 25.79 -1.09 -12.82
N ILE A 280 26.91 -1.54 -13.37
CA ILE A 280 27.45 -2.88 -13.09
C ILE A 280 27.79 -3.05 -11.60
N PHE A 281 28.34 -2.01 -10.96
CA PHE A 281 28.70 -2.06 -9.54
C PHE A 281 27.49 -1.85 -8.63
N VAL A 282 26.63 -0.90 -8.99
CA VAL A 282 25.51 -0.44 -8.16
C VAL A 282 24.30 -1.38 -8.24
N PHE A 283 24.05 -1.96 -9.42
CA PHE A 283 22.96 -2.88 -9.71
C PHE A 283 23.48 -4.29 -10.08
N SER A 284 24.50 -4.75 -9.37
CA SER A 284 25.14 -6.04 -9.66
C SER A 284 24.19 -7.23 -9.49
N HIS A 285 24.28 -8.19 -10.42
CA HIS A 285 23.57 -9.48 -10.37
C HIS A 285 24.11 -10.47 -9.31
N LYS A 286 25.32 -10.26 -8.77
CA LYS A 286 25.99 -11.19 -7.84
C LYS A 286 25.16 -11.64 -6.64
N PRO A 287 24.39 -10.77 -5.95
CA PRO A 287 23.58 -11.16 -4.80
C PRO A 287 22.41 -12.10 -5.13
N PHE A 288 22.10 -12.30 -6.42
CA PHE A 288 21.00 -13.13 -6.88
C PHE A 288 21.48 -14.49 -7.41
N ILE A 289 22.78 -14.77 -7.39
CA ILE A 289 23.33 -16.06 -7.79
C ILE A 289 23.06 -17.06 -6.66
N ASP A 290 22.32 -18.12 -6.98
CA ASP A 290 22.09 -19.26 -6.11
C ASP A 290 22.67 -20.49 -6.81
N GLU A 291 23.79 -21.00 -6.31
CA GLU A 291 24.52 -22.12 -6.91
C GLU A 291 23.71 -23.43 -6.90
N GLN A 292 22.67 -23.53 -6.06
CA GLN A 292 21.83 -24.72 -5.94
C GLN A 292 20.67 -24.73 -6.95
N ARG A 293 20.34 -23.58 -7.58
CA ARG A 293 19.24 -23.47 -8.54
C ARG A 293 19.73 -23.51 -9.99
N ARG A 294 19.06 -24.29 -10.83
CA ARG A 294 19.28 -24.30 -12.28
C ARG A 294 18.85 -22.97 -12.90
N SER A 295 19.60 -22.49 -13.89
CA SER A 295 19.30 -21.26 -14.63
C SER A 295 17.96 -21.36 -15.35
N ASN A 296 17.17 -20.29 -15.29
CA ASN A 296 15.86 -20.22 -15.97
C ASN A 296 16.02 -20.07 -17.49
N PRO A 297 15.06 -20.57 -18.29
CA PRO A 297 15.01 -20.25 -19.72
C PRO A 297 14.89 -18.74 -19.94
N MET A 298 15.77 -18.17 -20.78
CA MET A 298 15.87 -16.72 -21.00
C MET A 298 14.55 -16.08 -21.45
N PHE A 299 13.78 -16.75 -22.31
CA PHE A 299 12.51 -16.22 -22.80
C PHE A 299 11.46 -16.10 -21.68
N TYR A 300 11.45 -17.04 -20.73
CA TYR A 300 10.57 -16.98 -19.57
C TYR A 300 10.95 -15.81 -18.66
N SER A 301 12.24 -15.63 -18.35
CA SER A 301 12.73 -14.48 -17.59
C SER A 301 12.38 -13.16 -18.29
N PHE A 302 12.56 -13.08 -19.62
CA PHE A 302 12.23 -11.90 -20.41
C PHE A 302 10.76 -11.52 -20.33
N SER A 303 9.86 -12.48 -20.55
CA SER A 303 8.41 -12.27 -20.48
C SER A 303 7.99 -11.72 -19.11
N ARG A 304 8.56 -12.25 -18.02
CA ARG A 304 8.29 -11.76 -16.66
C ARG A 304 8.83 -10.36 -16.36
N ILE A 305 9.93 -9.96 -17.00
CA ILE A 305 10.51 -8.62 -16.84
C ILE A 305 9.67 -7.57 -17.58
N VAL A 306 9.21 -7.91 -18.79
CA VAL A 306 8.40 -7.04 -19.66
C VAL A 306 6.94 -6.95 -19.19
N ASP A 307 6.47 -7.89 -18.36
CA ASP A 307 5.11 -7.87 -17.80
C ASP A 307 4.85 -6.60 -16.97
N MET A 308 4.00 -5.70 -17.49
CA MET A 308 3.62 -4.42 -16.87
C MET A 308 2.30 -4.48 -16.09
N THR A 309 1.87 -5.67 -15.66
CA THR A 309 0.58 -5.83 -14.97
C THR A 309 0.52 -5.03 -13.66
N ASP A 310 1.60 -4.99 -12.89
CA ASP A 310 1.68 -4.24 -11.63
C ASP A 310 1.43 -2.74 -11.82
N GLU A 311 2.03 -2.13 -12.85
CA GLU A 311 1.88 -0.72 -13.19
C GLU A 311 0.42 -0.40 -13.52
N ARG A 312 -0.21 -1.24 -14.34
CA ARG A 312 -1.61 -1.08 -14.75
C ARG A 312 -2.53 -1.14 -13.55
N THR A 313 -2.29 -2.10 -12.64
CA THR A 313 -3.10 -2.23 -11.42
C THR A 313 -2.95 -1.02 -10.50
N ASP A 314 -1.73 -0.51 -10.31
CA ASP A 314 -1.47 0.67 -9.50
C ASP A 314 -2.11 1.94 -10.08
N VAL A 315 -2.01 2.13 -11.39
CA VAL A 315 -2.62 3.27 -12.09
C VAL A 315 -4.15 3.19 -12.00
N ALA A 316 -4.73 2.00 -12.21
CA ALA A 316 -6.17 1.77 -12.06
C ALA A 316 -6.64 2.07 -10.63
N ASP A 317 -5.90 1.59 -9.62
CA ASP A 317 -6.17 1.88 -8.20
C ASP A 317 -6.11 3.37 -7.90
N HIS A 318 -5.11 4.08 -8.44
CA HIS A 318 -4.94 5.52 -8.26
C HIS A 318 -6.15 6.29 -8.82
N PHE A 319 -6.55 5.98 -10.06
CA PHE A 319 -7.74 6.59 -10.67
C PHE A 319 -9.03 6.23 -9.93
N ARG A 320 -9.16 4.99 -9.46
CA ARG A 320 -10.32 4.57 -8.64
C ARG A 320 -10.40 5.35 -7.34
N GLN A 321 -9.27 5.60 -6.67
CA GLN A 321 -9.23 6.39 -5.44
C GLN A 321 -9.51 7.87 -5.68
N ILE A 322 -8.99 8.46 -6.76
CA ILE A 322 -9.34 9.83 -7.17
C ILE A 322 -10.83 9.93 -7.50
N GLY A 323 -11.36 8.98 -8.26
CA GLY A 323 -12.78 8.90 -8.61
C GLY A 323 -13.67 8.80 -7.37
N ASN A 324 -13.30 7.95 -6.41
CA ASN A 324 -14.02 7.83 -5.13
C ASN A 324 -13.94 9.12 -4.29
N ARG A 325 -12.79 9.82 -4.27
CA ARG A 325 -12.67 11.12 -3.58
C ARG A 325 -13.49 12.21 -4.26
N MET A 326 -13.44 12.32 -5.58
CA MET A 326 -14.26 13.26 -6.33
C MET A 326 -15.74 12.96 -6.17
N LYS A 327 -16.15 11.69 -6.24
CA LYS A 327 -17.52 11.25 -5.96
C LYS A 327 -17.95 11.64 -4.54
N ASN A 328 -17.11 11.41 -3.54
CA ASN A 328 -17.40 11.79 -2.16
C ASN A 328 -17.52 13.31 -1.96
N ILE A 329 -16.68 14.11 -2.64
CA ILE A 329 -16.76 15.59 -2.65
C ILE A 329 -18.06 16.03 -3.34
N TRP A 330 -18.42 15.37 -4.45
CA TRP A 330 -19.63 15.69 -5.21
C TRP A 330 -20.92 15.28 -4.48
N THR A 331 -20.91 14.14 -3.78
CA THR A 331 -22.02 13.69 -2.92
C THR A 331 -22.13 14.53 -1.65
N SER A 332 -21.02 15.03 -1.10
CA SER A 332 -21.08 15.98 0.04
C SER A 332 -21.59 17.36 -0.37
N SER A 333 -21.39 17.80 -1.63
CA SER A 333 -22.08 18.97 -2.17
C SER A 333 -23.57 18.77 -2.44
N GLN A 334 -24.05 17.54 -2.65
CA GLN A 334 -25.49 17.23 -2.76
C GLN A 334 -26.17 17.00 -1.40
N GLN A 335 -25.40 16.64 -0.35
CA GLN A 335 -25.95 16.38 0.99
C GLN A 335 -26.41 17.65 1.72
N GLN A 336 -26.01 18.85 1.29
CA GLN A 336 -26.45 20.10 1.91
C GLN A 336 -27.76 20.64 1.30
N SER A 337 -28.23 20.08 0.17
CA SER A 337 -29.47 20.48 -0.53
C SER A 337 -30.63 19.50 -0.34
N ASN A 338 -30.36 18.29 0.17
CA ASN A 338 -31.35 17.18 0.19
C ASN A 338 -32.00 16.88 1.55
N TYR A 339 -31.69 17.65 2.62
CA TYR A 339 -32.35 17.46 3.92
C TYR A 339 -33.82 17.90 3.94
N THR A 340 -34.32 18.54 2.89
CA THR A 340 -35.73 18.97 2.77
C THR A 340 -36.63 18.02 1.98
N ASN A 341 -36.09 16.97 1.33
CA ASN A 341 -36.88 16.14 0.39
C ASN A 341 -37.04 14.66 0.78
N ILE A 342 -36.64 14.25 2.00
CA ILE A 342 -36.62 12.82 2.40
C ILE A 342 -38.01 12.30 2.85
N GLU A 343 -39.04 13.12 3.01
CA GLU A 343 -40.37 12.64 3.43
C GLU A 343 -41.14 11.84 2.35
N ASN A 344 -40.76 11.89 1.06
CA ASN A 344 -41.63 11.41 -0.03
C ASN A 344 -41.16 10.17 -0.80
N SER A 345 -40.09 9.47 -0.39
CA SER A 345 -39.55 8.34 -1.17
C SER A 345 -39.41 7.03 -0.37
N ILE A 346 -40.46 6.66 0.37
CA ILE A 346 -40.58 5.36 1.04
C ILE A 346 -41.55 4.46 0.26
N THR A 347 -41.21 4.05 -0.98
CA THR A 347 -42.07 3.12 -1.75
C THR A 347 -41.32 2.14 -2.68
N ALA A 348 -40.06 1.81 -2.41
CA ALA A 348 -39.39 0.68 -3.08
C ALA A 348 -38.74 -0.25 -2.04
N PRO A 349 -39.14 -1.53 -1.94
CA PRO A 349 -38.48 -2.48 -1.05
C PRO A 349 -37.17 -2.91 -1.70
N LEU A 350 -36.08 -2.22 -1.35
CA LEU A 350 -34.74 -2.79 -1.49
C LEU A 350 -34.68 -4.01 -0.57
N ILE A 351 -34.30 -5.18 -1.10
CA ILE A 351 -33.96 -6.34 -0.27
C ILE A 351 -32.94 -5.84 0.77
N PRO A 352 -33.27 -5.82 2.07
CA PRO A 352 -32.35 -5.28 3.06
C PRO A 352 -31.11 -6.16 3.06
N MET A 353 -29.96 -5.57 2.74
CA MET A 353 -28.68 -6.21 2.95
C MET A 353 -28.59 -6.49 4.45
N GLN A 354 -28.65 -7.76 4.83
CA GLN A 354 -28.63 -8.19 6.22
C GLN A 354 -27.39 -7.61 6.92
N SER A 355 -27.56 -7.14 8.16
CA SER A 355 -26.47 -6.54 8.95
C SER A 355 -25.30 -7.53 9.05
N ILE A 356 -24.06 -7.04 8.96
CA ILE A 356 -22.86 -7.89 9.04
C ILE A 356 -22.77 -8.65 10.37
N LEU A 357 -23.31 -8.08 11.45
CA LEU A 357 -23.42 -8.73 12.76
C LEU A 357 -24.39 -9.92 12.75
N GLU A 358 -25.39 -9.89 11.87
CA GLU A 358 -26.37 -10.96 11.73
C GLU A 358 -25.97 -12.03 10.72
N TYR A 359 -24.95 -11.77 9.90
CA TYR A 359 -24.57 -12.61 8.77
C TYR A 359 -24.27 -14.07 9.17
N ASN A 360 -23.58 -14.25 10.30
CA ASN A 360 -23.24 -15.57 10.84
C ASN A 360 -24.12 -16.05 12.00
N GLY A 361 -24.98 -15.17 12.50
CA GLY A 361 -25.82 -15.43 13.65
C GLY A 361 -25.06 -15.73 14.94
N GLY A 362 -25.82 -16.06 15.97
CA GLY A 362 -25.33 -16.58 17.23
C GLY A 362 -25.58 -15.66 18.42
N ILE A 363 -25.51 -16.26 19.60
CA ILE A 363 -25.80 -15.60 20.87
C ILE A 363 -24.81 -16.06 21.93
N VAL A 364 -24.43 -15.12 22.80
CA VAL A 364 -23.74 -15.40 24.04
C VAL A 364 -24.48 -14.71 25.19
N ILE A 365 -24.63 -15.42 26.30
CA ILE A 365 -25.18 -14.92 27.56
C ILE A 365 -24.16 -15.19 28.66
N ALA A 366 -23.98 -14.25 29.59
CA ALA A 366 -23.30 -14.52 30.86
C ALA A 366 -24.10 -14.00 32.05
N MET A 367 -24.07 -14.73 33.16
CA MET A 367 -24.81 -14.40 34.39
C MET A 367 -23.90 -14.51 35.60
N LYS A 368 -24.01 -13.57 36.55
CA LYS A 368 -23.42 -13.66 37.88
C LYS A 368 -24.33 -14.49 38.80
N GLY A 369 -23.73 -15.36 39.59
CA GLY A 369 -24.37 -16.03 40.71
C GLY A 369 -23.53 -15.88 41.99
N LYS A 370 -23.88 -16.64 43.02
CA LYS A 370 -23.18 -16.61 44.30
C LYS A 370 -21.84 -17.33 44.18
N ASN A 371 -20.74 -16.57 44.25
CA ASN A 371 -19.37 -17.07 44.10
C ASN A 371 -19.12 -17.89 42.80
N CYS A 372 -19.98 -17.73 41.80
CA CYS A 372 -19.90 -18.43 40.53
C CYS A 372 -20.36 -17.52 39.39
N VAL A 373 -19.96 -17.88 38.17
CA VAL A 373 -20.34 -17.17 36.95
C VAL A 373 -20.69 -18.20 35.89
N ALA A 374 -21.75 -17.96 35.13
CA ALA A 374 -22.12 -18.79 34.00
C ALA A 374 -21.87 -18.03 32.69
N ILE A 375 -21.37 -18.71 31.66
CA ILE A 375 -21.36 -18.22 30.28
C ILE A 375 -21.88 -19.30 29.35
N ALA A 376 -22.80 -18.94 28.48
CA ALA A 376 -23.47 -19.86 27.58
C ALA A 376 -23.53 -19.32 26.16
N ALA A 377 -23.47 -20.20 25.17
CA ALA A 377 -23.55 -19.85 23.77
C ALA A 377 -24.22 -20.95 22.95
N ASP A 378 -24.79 -20.54 21.82
CA ASP A 378 -25.27 -21.47 20.81
C ASP A 378 -24.12 -22.01 19.94
N ARG A 379 -24.36 -23.11 19.22
CA ARG A 379 -23.31 -23.81 18.46
C ARG A 379 -23.47 -23.71 16.94
N CYS A 380 -24.49 -23.01 16.43
CA CYS A 380 -24.63 -22.88 14.99
C CYS A 380 -23.64 -21.88 14.38
N LEU A 381 -23.26 -22.12 13.13
CA LEU A 381 -22.67 -21.15 12.23
C LEU A 381 -23.58 -21.08 11.01
N THR A 382 -24.30 -19.97 10.87
CA THR A 382 -25.14 -19.74 9.71
C THR A 382 -24.41 -18.86 8.70
N VAL A 383 -24.87 -18.90 7.46
CA VAL A 383 -24.55 -17.92 6.44
C VAL A 383 -25.90 -17.52 5.86
N GLN A 384 -26.37 -16.34 6.25
CA GLN A 384 -27.73 -15.88 5.95
C GLN A 384 -28.76 -16.87 6.55
N MET A 385 -29.50 -17.59 5.69
CA MET A 385 -30.52 -18.56 6.09
C MET A 385 -30.06 -20.02 5.93
N ARG A 386 -28.76 -20.25 5.68
CA ARG A 386 -28.20 -21.59 5.53
C ARG A 386 -27.33 -21.95 6.73
N ASN A 387 -27.63 -23.07 7.37
CA ASN A 387 -26.74 -23.62 8.38
C ASN A 387 -25.51 -24.26 7.72
N ILE A 388 -24.31 -23.87 8.16
CA ILE A 388 -23.03 -24.39 7.68
C ILE A 388 -22.44 -25.40 8.67
N SER A 389 -22.56 -25.14 9.97
CA SER A 389 -22.02 -26.01 11.02
C SER A 389 -22.89 -25.94 12.27
N MET A 390 -23.05 -27.07 12.94
CA MET A 390 -23.74 -27.21 14.24
C MET A 390 -22.75 -27.30 15.40
N ASP A 391 -21.45 -27.09 15.14
CA ASP A 391 -20.41 -27.14 16.15
C ASP A 391 -19.38 -26.01 15.96
N PHE A 392 -19.86 -24.77 16.06
CA PHE A 392 -19.02 -23.59 16.02
C PHE A 392 -18.81 -23.01 17.42
N GLN A 393 -17.57 -23.03 17.87
CA GLN A 393 -17.17 -22.51 19.17
C GLN A 393 -17.18 -20.97 19.19
N LYS A 394 -17.98 -20.39 20.09
CA LYS A 394 -18.03 -18.93 20.34
C LYS A 394 -17.43 -18.51 21.69
N ILE A 395 -17.27 -19.46 22.62
CA ILE A 395 -16.69 -19.23 23.95
C ILE A 395 -15.25 -19.77 23.95
N PHE A 396 -14.31 -18.92 24.32
CA PHE A 396 -12.88 -19.23 24.36
C PHE A 396 -12.36 -19.07 25.79
N GLN A 397 -11.59 -20.06 26.24
CA GLN A 397 -10.88 -20.01 27.50
C GLN A 397 -9.64 -19.11 27.35
N VAL A 398 -9.54 -18.10 28.21
CA VAL A 398 -8.42 -17.16 28.26
C VAL A 398 -7.47 -17.52 29.40
N ASP A 399 -8.03 -17.82 30.56
CA ASP A 399 -7.38 -18.35 31.77
C ASP A 399 -8.34 -19.42 32.35
N PRO A 400 -7.96 -20.36 33.23
CA PRO A 400 -8.86 -21.34 33.85
C PRO A 400 -10.11 -20.76 34.50
N HIS A 401 -10.07 -19.49 34.93
CA HIS A 401 -11.19 -18.79 35.55
C HIS A 401 -11.71 -17.61 34.75
N ILE A 402 -11.25 -17.41 33.50
CA ILE A 402 -11.66 -16.29 32.63
C ILE A 402 -11.98 -16.81 31.24
N TYR A 403 -13.20 -16.56 30.80
CA TYR A 403 -13.73 -16.95 29.51
C TYR A 403 -14.23 -15.72 28.76
N ILE A 404 -14.11 -15.75 27.43
CA ILE A 404 -14.63 -14.73 26.55
C ILE A 404 -15.53 -15.36 25.49
N GLY A 405 -16.75 -14.85 25.37
CA GLY A 405 -17.65 -15.12 24.26
C GLY A 405 -17.54 -14.04 23.20
N LEU A 406 -17.54 -14.45 21.92
CA LEU A 406 -17.35 -13.55 20.78
C LEU A 406 -18.46 -13.79 19.72
N PRO A 407 -19.71 -13.36 19.99
CA PRO A 407 -20.77 -13.34 18.98
C PRO A 407 -20.49 -12.27 17.90
N GLY A 408 -21.11 -12.44 16.73
CA GLY A 408 -20.95 -11.56 15.57
C GLY A 408 -20.36 -12.27 14.35
N LEU A 409 -19.49 -11.59 13.62
CA LEU A 409 -18.87 -12.10 12.41
C LEU A 409 -17.84 -13.19 12.70
N ALA A 410 -18.03 -14.38 12.15
CA ALA A 410 -17.23 -15.57 12.49
C ALA A 410 -15.73 -15.43 12.16
N THR A 411 -15.38 -14.66 11.12
CA THR A 411 -13.96 -14.38 10.80
C THR A 411 -13.30 -13.51 11.87
N ASP A 412 -14.04 -12.57 12.43
CA ASP A 412 -13.54 -11.67 13.46
C ASP A 412 -13.51 -12.39 14.82
N THR A 413 -14.48 -13.25 15.12
CA THR A 413 -14.45 -14.16 16.29
C THR A 413 -13.11 -14.92 16.36
N LYS A 414 -12.67 -15.54 15.26
CA LYS A 414 -11.39 -16.27 15.20
C LYS A 414 -10.19 -15.34 15.30
N THR A 415 -10.24 -14.20 14.62
CA THR A 415 -9.13 -13.23 14.60
C THR A 415 -8.90 -12.61 15.98
N VAL A 416 -9.97 -12.17 16.64
CA VAL A 416 -9.94 -11.52 17.95
C VAL A 416 -9.54 -12.53 19.04
N SER A 417 -10.10 -13.75 19.03
CA SER A 417 -9.70 -14.79 20.00
C SER A 417 -8.21 -15.12 19.93
N GLN A 418 -7.64 -15.28 18.73
CA GLN A 418 -6.20 -15.52 18.56
C GLN A 418 -5.34 -14.34 19.03
N ARG A 419 -5.75 -13.10 18.70
CA ARG A 419 -5.04 -11.88 19.14
C ARG A 419 -5.08 -11.71 20.66
N LEU A 420 -6.22 -11.97 21.30
CA LEU A 420 -6.36 -11.89 22.75
C LEU A 420 -5.52 -12.96 23.45
N LYS A 421 -5.54 -14.21 22.95
CA LYS A 421 -4.69 -15.28 23.47
C LYS A 421 -3.21 -14.91 23.41
N PHE A 422 -2.76 -14.33 22.30
CA PHE A 422 -1.39 -13.84 22.18
C PHE A 422 -1.07 -12.72 23.20
N ARG A 423 -1.94 -11.72 23.32
CA ARG A 423 -1.74 -10.60 24.26
C ARG A 423 -1.74 -11.05 25.72
N VAL A 424 -2.59 -12.00 26.09
CA VAL A 424 -2.66 -12.56 27.44
C VAL A 424 -1.42 -13.39 27.76
N ASN A 425 -0.99 -14.27 26.86
CA ASN A 425 0.26 -15.04 27.04
C ASN A 425 1.47 -14.10 27.23
N LEU A 426 1.54 -13.02 26.45
CA LEU A 426 2.61 -12.03 26.55
C LEU A 426 2.54 -11.23 27.85
N TYR A 427 1.34 -10.92 28.33
CA TYR A 427 1.13 -10.30 29.63
C TYR A 427 1.62 -11.20 30.76
N GLU A 428 1.25 -12.48 30.75
CA GLU A 428 1.64 -13.45 31.79
C GLU A 428 3.14 -13.65 31.84
N LEU A 429 3.80 -13.75 30.68
CA LEU A 429 5.27 -13.86 30.60
C LEU A 429 5.98 -12.61 31.12
N ARG A 430 5.43 -11.43 30.87
CA ARG A 430 6.03 -10.14 31.27
C ARG A 430 5.83 -9.84 32.76
N GLU A 431 4.61 -10.02 33.25
CA GLU A 431 4.20 -9.65 34.59
C GLU A 431 4.41 -10.80 35.60
N ASN A 432 4.74 -11.99 35.12
CA ASN A 432 4.90 -13.23 35.88
C ASN A 432 3.70 -13.50 36.82
N ARG A 433 2.49 -13.17 36.35
CA ARG A 433 1.23 -13.38 37.05
C ARG A 433 0.08 -13.47 36.05
N ARG A 434 -0.98 -14.18 36.46
CA ARG A 434 -2.21 -14.30 35.66
C ARG A 434 -2.96 -12.98 35.57
N ILE A 435 -3.66 -12.78 34.46
CA ILE A 435 -4.46 -11.59 34.21
C ILE A 435 -5.74 -11.61 35.05
N ARG A 436 -6.19 -10.46 35.54
CA ARG A 436 -7.48 -10.35 36.26
C ARG A 436 -8.61 -10.03 35.29
N PRO A 437 -9.86 -10.43 35.57
CA PRO A 437 -11.00 -10.18 34.66
C PRO A 437 -11.17 -8.70 34.28
N LYS A 438 -11.07 -7.80 35.26
CA LYS A 438 -11.18 -6.35 35.02
C LYS A 438 -10.05 -5.80 34.14
N THR A 439 -8.82 -6.28 34.35
CA THR A 439 -7.67 -5.89 33.50
C THR A 439 -7.80 -6.45 32.10
N PHE A 440 -8.32 -7.67 31.96
CA PHE A 440 -8.61 -8.28 30.68
C PHE A 440 -9.71 -7.50 29.94
N SER A 441 -10.75 -7.05 30.63
CA SER A 441 -11.78 -6.18 30.07
C SER A 441 -11.20 -4.89 29.47
N SER A 442 -10.37 -4.16 30.22
CA SER A 442 -9.69 -2.97 29.67
C SER A 442 -8.77 -3.30 28.48
N MET A 443 -8.14 -4.48 28.45
CA MET A 443 -7.33 -4.93 27.32
C MET A 443 -8.17 -5.18 26.06
N VAL A 444 -9.35 -5.79 26.19
CA VAL A 444 -10.28 -6.04 25.08
C VAL A 444 -10.85 -4.70 24.57
N SER A 445 -11.28 -3.81 25.46
CA SER A 445 -11.77 -2.47 25.11
C SER A 445 -10.74 -1.70 24.27
N ASN A 446 -9.48 -1.67 24.71
CA ASN A 446 -8.39 -1.04 23.96
C ASN A 446 -8.14 -1.70 22.60
N LEU A 447 -8.15 -3.04 22.52
CA LEU A 447 -7.97 -3.77 21.26
C LEU A 447 -9.05 -3.42 20.23
N LEU A 448 -10.30 -3.30 20.66
CA LEU A 448 -11.42 -2.92 19.78
C LEU A 448 -11.30 -1.44 19.36
N TYR A 449 -10.96 -0.55 20.29
CA TYR A 449 -10.86 0.88 20.03
C TYR A 449 -9.67 1.25 19.12
N GLU A 450 -8.56 0.49 19.16
CA GLU A 450 -7.44 0.59 18.20
C GLU A 450 -7.93 0.50 16.74
N ARG A 451 -9.08 -0.14 16.50
CA ARG A 451 -9.70 -0.34 15.18
C ARG A 451 -10.97 0.49 14.97
N ARG A 452 -11.11 1.65 15.62
CA ARG A 452 -12.32 2.51 15.55
C ARG A 452 -12.87 2.83 14.15
N PHE A 453 -12.01 3.00 13.14
CA PHE A 453 -12.40 3.35 11.75
C PHE A 453 -12.47 2.14 10.80
N GLY A 454 -12.35 0.93 11.35
CA GLY A 454 -12.50 -0.34 10.67
C GLY A 454 -12.63 -1.43 11.72
N PRO A 455 -13.76 -1.46 12.46
CA PRO A 455 -13.91 -2.24 13.69
C PRO A 455 -13.94 -3.73 13.41
N TYR A 456 -13.68 -4.52 14.45
CA TYR A 456 -14.07 -5.92 14.45
C TYR A 456 -15.57 -6.01 14.67
N PHE A 457 -16.27 -6.78 13.83
CA PHE A 457 -17.70 -7.00 13.96
C PHE A 457 -17.99 -8.09 14.98
N VAL A 458 -17.54 -7.88 16.21
CA VAL A 458 -17.80 -8.75 17.36
C VAL A 458 -18.28 -7.91 18.52
N GLU A 459 -19.09 -8.50 19.37
CA GLU A 459 -19.60 -7.88 20.59
C GLU A 459 -19.19 -8.74 21.80
N PRO A 460 -17.98 -8.55 22.34
CA PRO A 460 -17.43 -9.47 23.32
C PRO A 460 -18.19 -9.49 24.64
N ILE A 461 -18.32 -10.69 25.21
CA ILE A 461 -18.76 -10.92 26.58
C ILE A 461 -17.62 -11.59 27.35
N ILE A 462 -17.30 -11.06 28.53
CA ILE A 462 -16.29 -11.60 29.43
C ILE A 462 -17.01 -12.15 30.66
N ALA A 463 -16.65 -13.36 31.07
CA ALA A 463 -17.12 -13.97 32.30
C ALA A 463 -15.94 -14.61 33.04
N GLY A 464 -15.81 -14.33 34.33
CA GLY A 464 -14.75 -14.95 35.12
C GLY A 464 -14.77 -14.57 36.59
N ILE A 465 -13.91 -15.22 37.37
CA ILE A 465 -13.76 -14.95 38.81
C ILE A 465 -12.38 -14.33 39.05
N ASP A 466 -12.31 -13.23 39.78
CA ASP A 466 -11.02 -12.73 40.25
C ASP A 466 -10.51 -13.63 41.38
N ILE A 467 -9.44 -14.37 41.10
CA ILE A 467 -8.85 -15.36 42.03
C ILE A 467 -8.44 -14.70 43.36
N LYS A 468 -8.08 -13.41 43.37
CA LYS A 468 -7.64 -12.73 44.60
C LYS A 468 -8.80 -12.30 45.47
N THR A 469 -9.87 -11.78 44.90
CA THR A 469 -11.02 -11.29 45.65
C THR A 469 -12.12 -12.35 45.81
N GLY A 470 -12.10 -13.39 44.97
CA GLY A 470 -13.18 -14.37 44.85
C GLY A 470 -14.44 -13.82 44.18
N GLN A 471 -14.43 -12.59 43.70
CA GLN A 471 -15.63 -11.94 43.18
C GLN A 471 -15.94 -12.35 41.73
N PRO A 472 -17.21 -12.68 41.43
CA PRO A 472 -17.65 -12.93 40.07
C PRO A 472 -17.63 -11.63 39.26
N TYR A 473 -17.23 -11.71 38.00
CA TYR A 473 -17.14 -10.58 37.08
C TYR A 473 -17.76 -10.97 35.74
N VAL A 474 -18.69 -10.13 35.27
CA VAL A 474 -19.23 -10.19 33.91
C VAL A 474 -19.14 -8.81 33.28
N SER A 475 -18.86 -8.78 31.98
CA SER A 475 -18.84 -7.53 31.23
C SER A 475 -19.17 -7.78 29.77
N SER A 476 -19.85 -6.84 29.14
CA SER A 476 -20.11 -6.81 27.70
C SER A 476 -19.49 -5.58 27.06
N MET A 477 -19.21 -5.69 25.75
CA MET A 477 -18.71 -4.58 24.95
C MET A 477 -19.44 -4.47 23.63
N ASP A 478 -19.60 -3.23 23.15
CA ASP A 478 -19.99 -2.98 21.76
C ASP A 478 -18.81 -3.21 20.79
N VAL A 479 -19.07 -3.06 19.49
CA VAL A 479 -18.07 -3.25 18.42
C VAL A 479 -16.90 -2.27 18.45
N ILE A 480 -16.96 -1.20 19.25
CA ILE A 480 -15.89 -0.21 19.39
C ILE A 480 -15.20 -0.26 20.77
N GLY A 481 -15.62 -1.16 21.66
CA GLY A 481 -15.00 -1.38 22.96
C GLY A 481 -15.60 -0.58 24.11
N CYS A 482 -16.80 0.00 23.97
CA CYS A 482 -17.52 0.58 25.10
C CYS A 482 -17.88 -0.53 26.09
N THR A 483 -17.36 -0.45 27.32
CA THR A 483 -17.50 -1.52 28.32
C THR A 483 -18.69 -1.28 29.21
N THR A 484 -19.50 -2.31 29.44
CA THR A 484 -20.60 -2.33 30.40
C THR A 484 -20.32 -3.44 31.44
N GLU A 485 -20.42 -3.11 32.73
CA GLU A 485 -20.10 -4.00 33.87
C GLU A 485 -21.31 -4.10 34.82
N PRO A 486 -22.38 -4.83 34.47
CA PRO A 486 -23.54 -4.92 35.34
C PRO A 486 -23.35 -5.97 36.46
N GLU A 487 -24.22 -5.94 37.47
CA GLU A 487 -24.18 -6.86 38.62
C GLU A 487 -25.00 -8.15 38.43
N ASP A 488 -25.78 -8.21 37.36
CA ASP A 488 -26.71 -9.29 37.06
C ASP A 488 -26.21 -10.18 35.92
N PHE A 489 -26.45 -9.78 34.67
CA PHE A 489 -26.18 -10.56 33.48
C PHE A 489 -25.85 -9.66 32.29
N VAL A 490 -25.26 -10.26 31.26
CA VAL A 490 -24.99 -9.61 29.98
C VAL A 490 -25.38 -10.54 28.84
N VAL A 491 -25.87 -9.93 27.76
CA VAL A 491 -26.34 -10.62 26.57
C VAL A 491 -25.79 -9.93 25.33
N SER A 492 -25.41 -10.70 24.32
CA SER A 492 -24.93 -10.18 23.04
C SER A 492 -25.15 -11.19 21.91
N GLY A 493 -25.25 -10.68 20.68
CA GLY A 493 -25.50 -11.45 19.47
C GLY A 493 -26.90 -11.23 18.90
N THR A 494 -27.27 -12.04 17.91
CA THR A 494 -28.46 -11.80 17.09
C THR A 494 -29.79 -11.99 17.81
N CYS A 495 -29.81 -12.71 18.93
CA CYS A 495 -31.02 -12.92 19.74
C CYS A 495 -31.00 -12.12 21.04
N ALA A 496 -30.22 -11.03 21.10
CA ALA A 496 -30.03 -10.32 22.35
C ALA A 496 -31.35 -9.81 22.94
N GLU A 497 -32.23 -9.26 22.10
CA GLU A 497 -33.55 -8.75 22.54
C GLU A 497 -34.42 -9.84 23.19
N GLN A 498 -34.48 -11.03 22.58
CA GLN A 498 -35.26 -12.16 23.13
C GLN A 498 -34.64 -12.67 24.43
N ALA A 499 -33.31 -12.73 24.49
CA ALA A 499 -32.59 -13.17 25.68
C ALA A 499 -32.69 -12.17 26.83
N PHE A 500 -32.68 -10.86 26.58
CA PHE A 500 -32.89 -9.84 27.62
C PHE A 500 -34.20 -10.07 28.37
N GLY A 501 -35.33 -10.24 27.67
CA GLY A 501 -36.62 -10.47 28.31
C GLY A 501 -36.67 -11.72 29.18
N MET A 502 -36.02 -12.81 28.74
CA MET A 502 -35.95 -14.06 29.50
C MET A 502 -34.99 -13.97 30.68
N CYS A 503 -33.83 -13.35 30.51
CA CYS A 503 -32.87 -13.16 31.59
C CYS A 503 -33.44 -12.28 32.70
N GLU A 504 -34.12 -11.18 32.35
CA GLU A 504 -34.75 -10.28 33.33
C GLU A 504 -35.83 -10.97 34.17
N THR A 505 -36.55 -11.92 33.58
CA THR A 505 -37.64 -12.64 34.25
C THR A 505 -37.12 -13.75 35.17
N LEU A 506 -36.09 -14.48 34.73
CA LEU A 506 -35.64 -15.70 35.39
C LEU A 506 -34.49 -15.45 36.39
N TRP A 507 -33.61 -14.50 36.11
CA TRP A 507 -32.44 -14.23 36.94
C TRP A 507 -32.84 -13.68 38.31
N LYS A 508 -32.09 -14.10 39.33
CA LYS A 508 -32.22 -13.61 40.71
C LYS A 508 -30.81 -13.43 41.30
N PRO A 509 -30.63 -12.47 42.21
CA PRO A 509 -29.36 -12.33 42.90
C PRO A 509 -29.02 -13.59 43.71
N ASP A 510 -27.72 -13.86 43.85
CA ASP A 510 -27.16 -14.93 44.70
C ASP A 510 -27.63 -16.36 44.39
N MET A 511 -27.93 -16.67 43.13
CA MET A 511 -28.21 -18.04 42.69
C MET A 511 -27.02 -18.98 42.91
N GLU A 512 -27.29 -20.18 43.42
CA GLU A 512 -26.30 -21.26 43.52
C GLU A 512 -25.94 -21.82 42.12
N PRO A 513 -24.79 -22.49 41.93
CA PRO A 513 -24.30 -22.91 40.61
C PRO A 513 -25.29 -23.76 39.78
N ASP A 514 -26.06 -24.64 40.41
CA ASP A 514 -27.05 -25.48 39.73
C ASP A 514 -28.30 -24.68 39.32
N ASP A 515 -28.77 -23.77 40.17
CA ASP A 515 -29.90 -22.87 39.85
C ASP A 515 -29.51 -21.89 38.73
N LEU A 516 -28.26 -21.39 38.76
CA LEU A 516 -27.71 -20.53 37.71
C LEU A 516 -27.61 -21.28 36.38
N PHE A 517 -27.21 -22.56 36.41
CA PHE A 517 -27.18 -23.42 35.23
C PHE A 517 -28.57 -23.60 34.61
N GLU A 518 -29.60 -23.89 35.40
CA GLU A 518 -30.96 -24.03 34.89
C GLU A 518 -31.47 -22.70 34.32
N THR A 519 -31.24 -21.61 35.04
CA THR A 519 -31.64 -20.25 34.62
C THR A 519 -31.03 -19.86 33.28
N ILE A 520 -29.69 -19.94 33.14
CA ILE A 520 -29.02 -19.56 31.89
C ILE A 520 -29.39 -20.51 30.74
N SER A 521 -29.61 -21.79 31.02
CA SER A 521 -30.00 -22.77 30.01
C SER A 521 -31.39 -22.47 29.46
N GLN A 522 -32.36 -22.19 30.33
CA GLN A 522 -33.73 -21.85 29.91
C GLN A 522 -33.77 -20.50 29.19
N SER A 523 -33.01 -19.51 29.64
CA SER A 523 -32.89 -18.21 28.95
C SER A 523 -32.29 -18.36 27.55
N LEU A 524 -31.22 -19.16 27.41
CA LEU A 524 -30.58 -19.40 26.12
C LEU A 524 -31.53 -20.13 25.15
N MET A 525 -32.13 -21.25 25.60
CA MET A 525 -33.03 -22.07 24.78
C MET A 525 -34.25 -21.27 24.32
N SER A 526 -34.90 -20.56 25.25
CA SER A 526 -36.08 -19.75 24.93
C SER A 526 -35.78 -18.63 23.93
N ALA A 527 -34.56 -18.08 23.97
CA ALA A 527 -34.14 -17.00 23.07
C ALA A 527 -33.88 -17.50 21.64
N PHE A 528 -33.04 -18.53 21.47
CA PHE A 528 -32.74 -19.01 20.11
C PHE A 528 -33.87 -19.86 19.52
N ASP A 529 -34.77 -20.46 20.31
CA ASP A 529 -35.97 -21.13 19.78
C ASP A 529 -36.92 -20.16 19.04
N ARG A 530 -36.73 -18.85 19.25
CA ARG A 530 -37.46 -17.77 18.57
C ARG A 530 -36.66 -17.07 17.48
N ASN A 531 -35.45 -17.52 17.17
CA ASN A 531 -34.60 -16.92 16.15
C ASN A 531 -34.08 -17.96 15.15
N ALA A 532 -34.19 -17.67 13.84
CA ALA A 532 -33.74 -18.57 12.78
C ALA A 532 -32.21 -18.63 12.59
N SER A 533 -31.45 -17.63 13.04
CA SER A 533 -30.00 -17.54 12.82
C SER A 533 -29.16 -18.08 13.97
N SER A 534 -29.78 -18.54 15.06
CA SER A 534 -29.11 -19.06 16.26
C SER A 534 -29.69 -20.40 16.69
N GLY A 535 -28.90 -21.23 17.38
CA GLY A 535 -29.37 -22.50 17.94
C GLY A 535 -28.50 -23.69 17.55
N PHE A 536 -29.13 -24.80 17.14
CA PHE A 536 -28.47 -26.06 16.78
C PHE A 536 -27.48 -26.58 17.85
N GLY A 537 -27.90 -26.52 19.11
CA GLY A 537 -27.13 -26.91 20.28
C GLY A 537 -26.75 -25.72 21.14
N GLY A 538 -26.64 -25.97 22.45
CA GLY A 538 -26.15 -25.00 23.42
C GLY A 538 -24.97 -25.57 24.20
N ILE A 539 -24.07 -24.70 24.65
CA ILE A 539 -23.01 -25.06 25.59
C ILE A 539 -23.00 -24.06 26.74
N VAL A 540 -22.92 -24.57 27.96
CA VAL A 540 -22.91 -23.77 29.20
C VAL A 540 -21.65 -24.10 29.99
N TYR A 541 -20.94 -23.06 30.40
CA TYR A 541 -19.79 -23.12 31.29
C TYR A 541 -20.19 -22.50 32.62
N ILE A 542 -20.11 -23.29 33.69
CA ILE A 542 -20.26 -22.81 35.07
C ILE A 542 -18.86 -22.73 35.66
N ILE A 543 -18.45 -21.51 36.01
CA ILE A 543 -17.13 -21.18 36.52
C ILE A 543 -17.27 -20.95 38.02
N GLU A 544 -16.61 -21.80 38.81
CA GLU A 544 -16.47 -21.67 40.25
C GLU A 544 -14.97 -21.46 40.57
N LYS A 545 -14.66 -21.14 41.82
CA LYS A 545 -13.27 -20.90 42.25
C LYS A 545 -12.38 -22.13 42.05
N ASP A 546 -12.92 -23.33 42.30
CA ASP A 546 -12.12 -24.56 42.35
C ASP A 546 -12.33 -25.49 41.15
N LYS A 547 -13.42 -25.29 40.39
CA LYS A 547 -13.77 -26.14 39.24
C LYS A 547 -14.50 -25.35 38.16
N VAL A 548 -14.45 -25.87 36.93
CA VAL A 548 -15.29 -25.41 35.81
C VAL A 548 -16.09 -26.60 35.31
N THR A 549 -17.42 -26.45 35.28
CA THR A 549 -18.34 -27.48 34.79
C THR A 549 -18.83 -27.08 33.41
N VAL A 550 -18.63 -27.94 32.42
CA VAL A 550 -19.10 -27.73 31.04
C VAL A 550 -20.25 -28.68 30.76
N LYS A 551 -21.41 -28.14 30.40
CA LYS A 551 -22.61 -28.92 30.06
C LYS A 551 -23.06 -28.56 28.65
N ALA A 552 -23.23 -29.57 27.80
CA ALA A 552 -23.85 -29.41 26.49
C ALA A 552 -25.37 -29.59 26.62
N LEU A 553 -26.13 -28.66 26.08
CA LEU A 553 -27.59 -28.70 26.06
C LEU A 553 -28.07 -29.41 24.81
N LYS A 554 -29.04 -30.32 25.00
CA LYS A 554 -29.78 -30.92 23.89
C LYS A 554 -30.95 -30.00 23.55
N THR A 555 -30.91 -29.41 22.36
CA THR A 555 -31.86 -28.39 21.91
C THR A 555 -32.58 -28.87 20.64
N ARG A 556 -33.53 -28.07 20.15
CA ARG A 556 -34.06 -28.24 18.80
C ARG A 556 -32.94 -28.02 17.74
N MET A 557 -33.12 -28.61 16.56
CA MET A 557 -32.11 -28.72 15.49
C MET A 557 -32.69 -28.34 14.12
N ASP A 558 -33.62 -27.39 14.11
CA ASP A 558 -34.43 -26.96 12.96
C ASP A 558 -34.36 -25.45 12.71
#